data_AF-A0A165RHZ0-F1
#
_entry.id   AF-A0A165RHZ0-F1
#
_cell.length_a   1.000
_cell.length_b   1.000
_cell.length_c   1.000
_cell.angle_alpha   90.00
_cell.angle_beta   90.00
_cell.angle_gamma   90.00
#
_symmetry.space_group_name_H-M   'P 1'
#
loop_
_entity.id
_entity.type
_entity.pdbx_description
1 polymer ?
#
loop_
_entity_poly.entity_id
_entity_poly.type
_entity_poly.pdbx_seq_one_letter_code
_entity_poly.pdbx_strand_id
1 'polypeptide(L)'
;MAQNEKDRLYWLIEQYLSNKVDAWKFCNEFFTLYNINLDLNKLSVFELSVFDKLDDIVSRYTNVKEDLIKYPNAYYDDKTLKQIVLETKLILEKENSK
;
A
#
# COMPACT_ATOMS: atom_id res chain seq x y z
N MET A 1 -13.45 12.17 -13.23
CA MET A 1 -12.91 10.81 -13.48
C MET A 1 -12.25 10.20 -12.23
N ALA A 2 -12.68 10.59 -11.02
CA ALA A 2 -11.89 10.39 -9.80
C ALA A 2 -12.48 9.40 -8.78
N GLN A 3 -13.70 8.89 -9.01
CA GLN A 3 -14.22 7.74 -8.26
C GLN A 3 -13.37 6.48 -8.52
N ASN A 4 -12.82 6.37 -9.73
CA ASN A 4 -12.02 5.23 -10.18
C ASN A 4 -10.67 5.11 -9.46
N GLU A 5 -10.01 6.22 -9.11
CA GLU A 5 -8.65 6.16 -8.55
C GLU A 5 -8.66 5.62 -7.11
N LYS A 6 -9.63 6.07 -6.30
CA LYS A 6 -9.85 5.52 -4.95
C LYS A 6 -10.17 4.03 -5.03
N ASP A 7 -11.15 3.64 -5.85
CA ASP A 7 -11.52 2.23 -6.03
C ASP A 7 -10.34 1.39 -6.54
N ARG A 8 -9.45 2.00 -7.33
CA ARG A 8 -8.23 1.35 -7.82
C ARG A 8 -7.20 1.09 -6.72
N LEU A 9 -7.11 1.90 -5.65
CA LEU A 9 -6.26 1.58 -4.49
C LEU A 9 -6.74 0.29 -3.81
N TYR A 10 -8.04 0.19 -3.56
CA TYR A 10 -8.66 -1.01 -2.99
C TYR A 10 -8.45 -2.23 -3.90
N TRP A 11 -8.70 -2.07 -5.20
CA TRP A 11 -8.49 -3.13 -6.17
C TRP A 11 -7.03 -3.61 -6.23
N LEU A 12 -6.07 -2.69 -6.13
CA LEU A 12 -4.64 -3.00 -6.17
C LEU A 12 -4.20 -3.82 -4.95
N ILE A 13 -4.71 -3.49 -3.76
CA ILE A 13 -4.54 -4.29 -2.53
C ILE A 13 -5.03 -5.72 -2.76
N GLU A 14 -6.21 -5.91 -3.34
CA GLU A 14 -6.75 -7.24 -3.64
C GLU A 14 -5.87 -8.00 -4.65
N GLN A 15 -5.35 -7.32 -5.67
CA GLN A 15 -4.50 -7.97 -6.67
C GLN A 15 -3.20 -8.47 -6.04
N TYR A 16 -2.58 -7.68 -5.16
CA TYR A 16 -1.36 -8.08 -4.47
C TYR A 16 -1.59 -9.25 -3.51
N LEU A 17 -2.63 -9.16 -2.68
CA LEU A 17 -2.98 -10.25 -1.74
C LEU A 17 -3.40 -11.54 -2.46
N SER A 18 -3.96 -11.43 -3.66
CA SER A 18 -4.29 -12.57 -4.54
C SER A 18 -3.09 -13.08 -5.35
N ASN A 19 -1.88 -12.55 -5.13
CA ASN A 19 -0.65 -12.83 -5.88
C ASN A 19 -0.79 -12.62 -7.41
N LYS A 20 -1.68 -11.72 -7.85
CA LYS A 20 -1.84 -11.35 -9.27
C LYS A 20 -0.86 -10.27 -9.72
N VAL A 21 -0.33 -9.50 -8.76
CA VAL A 21 0.80 -8.60 -8.94
C VAL A 21 1.85 -8.93 -7.89
N ASP A 22 3.12 -8.80 -8.26
CA ASP A 22 4.23 -8.95 -7.31
C ASP A 22 4.41 -7.68 -6.46
N ALA A 23 5.27 -7.76 -5.45
CA ALA A 23 5.53 -6.68 -4.51
C ALA A 23 6.12 -5.43 -5.17
N TRP A 24 7.04 -5.60 -6.13
CA TRP A 24 7.65 -4.47 -6.83
C TRP A 24 6.61 -3.70 -7.65
N LYS A 25 5.76 -4.43 -8.39
CA LYS A 25 4.67 -3.85 -9.17
C LYS A 25 3.63 -3.19 -8.27
N PHE A 26 3.24 -3.86 -7.18
CA PHE A 26 2.34 -3.31 -6.18
C PHE A 26 2.85 -1.98 -5.63
N CYS A 27 4.09 -1.94 -5.14
CA CYS A 27 4.68 -0.74 -4.54
C CYS A 27 4.73 0.42 -5.54
N ASN A 28 5.19 0.19 -6.77
CA ASN A 28 5.27 1.25 -7.77
C ASN A 28 3.89 1.78 -8.21
N GLU A 29 2.93 0.88 -8.42
CA GLU A 29 1.56 1.29 -8.80
C GLU A 29 0.86 2.00 -7.65
N PHE A 30 1.02 1.54 -6.41
CA PHE A 30 0.47 2.19 -5.23
C PHE A 30 1.06 3.59 -5.08
N PHE A 31 2.39 3.72 -5.11
CA PHE A 31 3.07 5.01 -4.98
C PHE A 31 2.60 6.00 -6.05
N THR A 32 2.53 5.55 -7.31
CA THR A 32 2.08 6.40 -8.42
C THR A 32 0.62 6.80 -8.24
N LEU A 33 -0.25 5.86 -7.84
CA LEU A 33 -1.66 6.14 -7.67
C LEU A 33 -1.91 7.09 -6.50
N TYR A 34 -1.32 6.81 -5.34
CA TYR A 34 -1.55 7.53 -4.10
C TYR A 34 -0.88 8.91 -4.10
N ASN A 35 0.41 9.00 -4.45
CA ASN A 35 1.18 10.24 -4.31
C ASN A 35 1.09 11.17 -5.52
N ILE A 36 0.68 10.66 -6.69
CA ILE A 36 0.71 11.44 -7.94
C ILE A 36 -0.69 11.63 -8.52
N ASN A 37 -1.47 10.56 -8.65
CA ASN A 37 -2.72 10.61 -9.42
C ASN A 37 -3.96 10.93 -8.58
N LEU A 38 -4.01 10.44 -7.33
CA LEU A 38 -5.20 10.57 -6.50
C LEU A 38 -5.30 11.97 -5.89
N ASP A 39 -6.46 12.59 -6.07
CA ASP A 39 -6.86 13.74 -5.27
C ASP A 39 -7.21 13.30 -3.83
N LEU A 40 -6.27 13.51 -2.90
CA LEU A 40 -6.38 13.07 -1.51
C LEU A 40 -7.60 13.63 -0.77
N ASN A 41 -8.20 14.73 -1.24
CA ASN A 41 -9.44 15.27 -0.66
C ASN A 41 -10.64 14.33 -0.85
N LYS A 42 -10.51 13.29 -1.68
CA LYS A 42 -11.53 12.25 -1.89
C LYS A 42 -11.44 11.10 -0.89
N LEU A 43 -10.38 11.06 -0.09
CA LEU A 43 -10.26 10.12 1.01
C LEU A 43 -10.90 10.71 2.25
N SER A 44 -11.57 9.85 3.02
CA SER A 44 -11.90 10.21 4.40
C SER A 44 -10.61 10.39 5.21
N VAL A 45 -10.69 11.14 6.32
CA VAL A 45 -9.56 11.31 7.25
C VAL A 45 -9.02 9.96 7.73
N PHE A 46 -9.91 8.97 7.91
CA PHE A 46 -9.52 7.62 8.30
C PHE A 46 -8.75 6.90 7.19
N GLU A 47 -9.27 6.91 5.97
CA GLU A 47 -8.60 6.29 4.81
C GLU A 47 -7.22 6.91 4.57
N LEU A 48 -7.15 8.24 4.62
CA LEU A 48 -5.89 8.97 4.47
C LEU A 48 -4.86 8.49 5.50
N SER A 49 -5.24 8.43 6.79
CA SER A 49 -4.33 7.98 7.85
C SER A 49 -3.87 6.53 7.67
N VAL A 50 -4.72 5.65 7.13
CA VAL A 50 -4.38 4.25 6.89
C VAL A 50 -3.48 4.11 5.66
N PHE A 51 -3.77 4.83 4.58
CA PHE A 51 -2.96 4.80 3.37
C PHE A 51 -1.60 5.49 3.53
N ASP A 52 -1.48 6.55 4.34
CA ASP A 52 -0.19 7.17 4.69
C ASP A 52 0.74 6.16 5.36
N LYS A 53 0.21 5.37 6.31
CA LYS A 53 1.01 4.32 6.97
C LYS A 53 1.44 3.22 6.01
N LEU A 54 0.60 2.89 5.02
CA LEU A 54 0.96 1.93 4.00
C LEU A 54 2.03 2.51 3.05
N ASP A 55 1.92 3.79 2.71
CA ASP A 55 2.89 4.48 1.84
C ASP A 55 4.30 4.50 2.45
N ASP A 56 4.42 4.71 3.77
CA ASP A 56 5.70 4.64 4.47
C ASP A 56 6.43 3.30 4.26
N ILE A 57 5.68 2.21 4.14
CA ILE A 57 6.21 0.87 3.91
C ILE A 57 6.50 0.65 2.43
N VAL A 58 5.54 1.02 1.57
CA VAL A 58 5.65 0.90 0.11
C VAL A 58 6.88 1.63 -0.42
N SER A 59 7.10 2.86 0.05
CA SER A 59 8.23 3.72 -0.33
C SER A 59 9.59 3.19 0.15
N ARG A 60 9.59 2.18 1.04
CA ARG A 60 10.78 1.59 1.66
C ARG A 60 10.85 0.08 1.47
N TYR A 61 10.08 -0.47 0.54
CA TYR A 61 10.21 -1.87 0.19
C TYR A 61 11.50 -2.14 -0.59
N THR A 62 12.15 -3.28 -0.32
CA THR A 62 13.23 -3.81 -1.15
C THR A 62 13.17 -5.34 -1.19
N ASN A 63 13.50 -5.91 -2.35
CA ASN A 63 13.77 -7.34 -2.53
C ASN A 63 15.26 -7.67 -2.55
N VAL A 64 16.13 -6.66 -2.37
CA VAL A 64 17.59 -6.82 -2.36
C VAL A 64 18.03 -7.15 -0.94
N LYS A 65 18.55 -8.36 -0.73
CA LYS A 65 18.96 -8.85 0.59
C LYS A 65 20.07 -7.99 1.20
N GLU A 66 20.97 -7.48 0.37
CA GLU A 66 22.08 -6.64 0.77
C GLU A 66 21.59 -5.31 1.37
N ASP A 67 20.50 -4.73 0.85
CA ASP A 67 19.93 -3.49 1.38
C ASP A 67 19.39 -3.70 2.79
N LEU A 68 18.71 -4.82 3.03
CA LEU A 68 18.19 -5.20 4.35
C LEU A 68 19.31 -5.40 5.38
N ILE A 69 20.46 -5.92 4.95
CA ILE A 69 21.63 -6.13 5.82
C ILE A 69 22.37 -4.81 6.07
N LYS A 70 22.59 -4.01 5.03
CA LYS A 70 23.41 -2.80 5.08
C LYS A 70 22.67 -1.63 5.75
N TYR A 71 21.34 -1.58 5.61
CA TYR A 71 20.50 -0.52 6.12
C TYR A 71 19.37 -1.09 7.00
N PRO A 72 19.71 -1.65 8.18
CA PRO A 72 18.71 -2.21 9.07
C PRO A 72 17.71 -1.12 9.50
N ASN A 73 16.43 -1.47 9.53
CA ASN A 73 15.29 -0.59 9.81
C ASN A 73 15.00 0.50 8.74
N ALA A 74 15.78 0.58 7.66
CA ALA A 74 15.49 1.50 6.56
C ALA A 74 14.51 0.89 5.56
N TYR A 75 14.61 -0.42 5.33
CA TYR A 75 13.84 -1.14 4.33
C TYR A 75 13.02 -2.29 4.91
N TYR A 76 11.95 -2.63 4.18
CA TYR A 76 11.04 -3.72 4.48
C TYR A 76 11.11 -4.81 3.41
N ASP A 77 11.02 -6.07 3.85
CA ASP A 77 11.01 -7.24 2.99
C ASP A 77 9.59 -7.63 2.53
N ASP A 78 9.51 -8.65 1.67
CA ASP A 78 8.23 -9.16 1.15
C ASP A 78 7.26 -9.60 2.26
N LYS A 79 7.80 -10.23 3.31
CA LYS A 79 6.99 -10.75 4.42
C LYS A 79 6.32 -9.60 5.17
N THR A 80 7.10 -8.57 5.48
CA THR A 80 6.62 -7.38 6.20
C THR A 80 5.61 -6.62 5.36
N LEU A 81 5.92 -6.39 4.07
CA LEU A 81 4.99 -5.75 3.14
C LEU A 81 3.66 -6.51 3.07
N LYS A 82 3.68 -7.83 2.86
CA LYS A 82 2.47 -8.64 2.73
C LYS A 82 1.61 -8.61 4.00
N GLN A 83 2.24 -8.65 5.17
CA GLN A 83 1.52 -8.55 6.43
C GLN A 83 0.85 -7.19 6.59
N ILE A 84 1.55 -6.09 6.31
CA ILE A 84 0.99 -4.75 6.47
C ILE A 84 -0.14 -4.50 5.46
N VAL A 85 -0.01 -4.95 4.21
CA VAL A 85 -1.10 -4.81 3.23
C VAL A 85 -2.36 -5.58 3.67
N LEU A 86 -2.20 -6.77 4.26
CA LEU A 86 -3.33 -7.51 4.83
C LEU A 86 -3.97 -6.76 6.01
N GLU A 87 -3.17 -6.22 6.92
CA GLU A 87 -3.65 -5.42 8.06
C GLU A 87 -4.40 -4.16 7.57
N THR A 88 -3.85 -3.45 6.58
CA THR A 88 -4.51 -2.31 5.93
C THR A 88 -5.89 -2.69 5.39
N LYS A 89 -5.99 -3.80 4.65
CA LYS A 89 -7.29 -4.29 4.14
C LYS A 89 -8.30 -4.50 5.27
N LEU A 90 -7.90 -5.26 6.30
CA LEU A 90 -8.79 -5.59 7.43
C LEU A 90 -9.25 -4.34 8.19
N ILE A 91 -8.38 -3.35 8.36
CA ILE A 91 -8.69 -2.07 9.00
C ILE A 91 -9.73 -1.29 8.19
N LEU A 92 -9.56 -1.21 6.87
CA LEU A 92 -10.48 -0.51 5.97
C LEU A 92 -11.85 -1.20 5.90
N GLU A 93 -11.90 -2.53 5.82
CA GLU A 93 -13.16 -3.31 5.81
C GLU A 93 -13.96 -3.13 7.11
N LYS A 94 -13.26 -3.09 8.25
CA LYS A 94 -13.89 -2.88 9.56
C LYS A 94 -14.53 -1.50 9.69
N GLU A 95 -13.96 -0.47 9.08
CA GLU A 95 -14.54 0.88 9.09
C GLU A 95 -15.78 0.95 8.19
N ASN A 96 -15.72 0.37 6.99
CA ASN A 96 -16.84 0.37 6.04
C ASN A 96 -18.04 -0.49 6.50
N SER A 97 -17.86 -1.32 7.53
CA SER A 97 -18.91 -2.15 8.12
C SER A 97 -19.65 -1.48 9.28
N LYS A 98 -19.30 -0.23 9.63
CA LYS A 98 -19.97 0.58 10.66
C LYS A 98 -21.00 1.50 10.05
#